data_AF-A0A4Y9Z2X3-F1
#
_entry.id   AF-A0A4Y9Z2X3-F1
#
_cell.length_a   1.000
_cell.length_b   1.000
_cell.length_c   1.000
_cell.angle_alpha   90.00
_cell.angle_beta   90.00
_cell.angle_gamma   90.00
#
_symmetry.space_group_name_H-M   'P 1'
#
loop_
_entity.id
_entity.type
_entity.pdbx_description
1 polymer ?
#
loop_
_entity_poly.entity_id
_entity_poly.type
_entity_poly.pdbx_seq_one_letter_code
_entity_poly.pdbx_strand_id
1 'polypeptide(L)'
;MTEDVRPAKRFKHQSHKDTLKEVHLPSALVQSKFEHDIADTDSHFYEALNHWRELNLSPSFVKFAHASDGLSASMPLLLHNWQAVVDLWLDALVSADDEGLKALLE
;
A
#
# COMPACT_ATOMS: atom_id res chain seq x y z
N MET A 1 -12.97 -40.08 -7.29
CA MET A 1 -12.44 -39.05 -8.20
C MET A 1 -13.57 -38.05 -8.42
N THR A 2 -13.63 -36.98 -7.64
CA THR A 2 -14.60 -35.90 -7.81
C THR A 2 -13.99 -34.86 -8.72
N GLU A 3 -14.49 -34.76 -9.94
CA GLU A 3 -14.08 -33.75 -10.92
C GLU A 3 -14.41 -32.35 -10.39
N ASP A 4 -13.39 -31.50 -10.28
CA ASP A 4 -13.53 -30.09 -9.95
C ASP A 4 -14.10 -29.36 -11.18
N VAL A 5 -15.44 -29.30 -11.27
CA VAL A 5 -16.16 -28.62 -12.36
C VAL A 5 -15.96 -27.13 -12.20
N ARG A 6 -15.06 -26.57 -13.02
CA ARG A 6 -14.84 -25.11 -13.06
C ARG A 6 -16.16 -24.40 -13.38
N PRO A 7 -16.64 -23.48 -12.52
CA PRO A 7 -17.92 -22.82 -12.75
C PRO A 7 -17.88 -21.99 -14.04
N ALA A 8 -18.94 -22.11 -14.86
CA ALA A 8 -19.05 -21.45 -16.16
C ALA A 8 -19.06 -19.90 -16.09
N LYS A 9 -19.30 -19.32 -14.90
CA LYS A 9 -19.31 -17.87 -14.66
C LYS A 9 -18.27 -17.51 -13.60
N ARG A 10 -17.25 -16.75 -14.00
CA ARG A 10 -16.14 -16.31 -13.13
C ARG A 10 -16.55 -15.27 -12.10
N PHE A 11 -17.64 -14.54 -12.35
CA PHE A 11 -18.13 -13.47 -11.47
C PHE A 11 -19.39 -13.92 -10.74
N LYS A 12 -19.33 -13.97 -9.41
CA LYS A 12 -20.45 -14.27 -8.52
C LYS A 12 -20.79 -13.01 -7.72
N HIS A 13 -22.07 -12.67 -7.62
CA HIS A 13 -22.51 -11.63 -6.70
C HIS A 13 -22.27 -12.09 -5.25
N GLN A 14 -21.58 -11.26 -4.48
CA GLN A 14 -21.35 -11.49 -3.06
C GLN A 14 -21.85 -10.26 -2.30
N SER A 15 -22.65 -10.48 -1.26
CA SER A 15 -23.07 -9.37 -0.41
C SER A 15 -21.90 -8.90 0.43
N HIS A 16 -21.83 -7.60 0.75
CA HIS A 16 -20.78 -7.05 1.62
C HIS A 16 -20.67 -7.82 2.94
N LYS A 17 -21.81 -8.24 3.52
CA LYS A 17 -21.87 -9.05 4.74
C LYS A 17 -21.21 -10.42 4.57
N ASP A 18 -21.32 -11.04 3.40
CA ASP A 18 -20.72 -12.35 3.14
C ASP A 18 -19.22 -12.21 2.84
N THR A 19 -18.79 -11.14 2.16
CA THR A 19 -17.37 -10.83 1.97
C THR A 19 -16.65 -10.62 3.31
N LEU A 20 -17.26 -9.90 4.26
CA LEU A 20 -16.66 -9.68 5.59
C LEU A 20 -16.41 -10.97 6.39
N LYS A 21 -17.17 -12.04 6.15
CA LYS A 21 -16.95 -13.34 6.82
C LYS A 21 -15.71 -14.05 6.31
N GLU A 22 -15.30 -13.75 5.08
CA GLU A 22 -14.17 -14.39 4.41
C GLU A 22 -12.86 -13.61 4.62
N VAL A 23 -12.92 -12.32 4.96
CA VAL A 23 -11.74 -11.50 5.24
C VAL A 23 -11.23 -11.80 6.64
N HIS A 24 -10.13 -12.56 6.72
CA HIS A 24 -9.35 -12.76 7.94
C HIS A 24 -8.09 -11.88 7.89
N LEU A 25 -7.59 -11.51 9.07
CA LEU A 25 -6.29 -10.86 9.19
C LEU A 25 -5.23 -11.76 8.54
N PRO A 26 -4.49 -11.27 7.53
CA PRO A 26 -3.44 -12.07 6.91
C PRO A 26 -2.42 -12.49 7.97
N SER A 27 -1.97 -13.74 7.89
CA SER A 27 -0.98 -14.28 8.83
C SER A 27 0.31 -13.46 8.74
N ALA A 28 0.89 -13.10 9.89
CA ALA A 28 2.19 -12.42 9.97
C ALA A 28 3.31 -13.21 9.25
N LEU A 29 3.13 -14.52 9.07
CA LEU A 29 4.06 -15.39 8.34
C LEU A 29 4.05 -15.20 6.81
N VAL A 30 3.10 -14.43 6.26
CA VAL A 30 2.99 -14.13 4.82
C VAL A 30 3.63 -12.78 4.47
N GLN A 31 4.30 -12.11 5.42
CA GLN A 31 5.04 -10.86 5.16
C GLN A 31 6.33 -11.11 4.38
N SER A 32 6.21 -11.54 3.12
CA SER A 32 7.34 -11.65 2.17
C SER A 32 7.71 -10.31 1.52
N LYS A 33 7.00 -9.21 1.84
CA LYS A 33 7.18 -7.91 1.18
C LYS A 33 8.56 -7.28 1.39
N PHE A 34 9.29 -7.70 2.42
CA PHE A 34 10.65 -7.22 2.72
C PHE A 34 11.75 -8.22 2.32
N GLU A 35 11.44 -9.22 1.50
CA GLU A 35 12.43 -10.22 1.05
C GLU A 35 13.40 -9.68 -0.01
N HIS A 36 13.14 -8.49 -0.58
CA HIS A 36 14.08 -7.85 -1.51
C HIS A 36 15.16 -7.09 -0.76
N ASP A 37 16.41 -7.48 -0.98
CA ASP A 37 17.58 -6.72 -0.55
C ASP A 37 17.60 -5.36 -1.27
N ILE A 38 17.46 -4.29 -0.49
CA ILE A 38 17.66 -2.92 -0.96
C ILE A 38 19.12 -2.49 -0.72
N ALA A 39 19.61 -1.52 -1.50
CA ALA A 39 20.97 -1.01 -1.31
C ALA A 39 21.11 -0.34 0.07
N ASP A 40 22.33 -0.32 0.63
CA ASP A 40 22.61 0.17 1.99
C ASP A 40 22.09 1.58 2.32
N THR A 41 21.92 2.43 1.29
CA THR A 41 21.42 3.81 1.43
C THR A 41 19.97 3.99 1.02
N ASP A 42 19.35 2.97 0.42
CA ASP A 42 17.96 3.00 -0.02
C ASP A 42 17.01 2.68 1.12
N SER A 43 15.76 3.13 0.99
CA SER A 43 14.71 2.90 1.98
C SER A 43 13.55 2.13 1.39
N HIS A 44 13.02 1.16 2.13
CA HIS A 44 11.78 0.46 1.75
C HIS A 44 10.60 1.43 1.61
N PHE A 45 10.59 2.52 2.38
CA PHE A 45 9.58 3.57 2.22
C PHE A 45 9.60 4.17 0.81
N TYR A 46 10.77 4.56 0.32
CA TYR A 46 10.90 5.17 -1.00
C TYR A 46 10.61 4.19 -2.14
N GLU A 47 10.99 2.93 -1.98
CA GLU A 47 10.62 1.86 -2.90
C GLU A 47 9.10 1.66 -2.96
N ALA A 48 8.44 1.53 -1.80
CA ALA A 48 6.99 1.41 -1.70
C ALA A 48 6.27 2.63 -2.26
N LEU A 49 6.80 3.84 -1.99
CA LEU A 49 6.27 5.09 -2.53
C LEU A 49 6.27 5.09 -4.06
N ASN A 50 7.37 4.67 -4.68
CA ASN A 50 7.49 4.58 -6.13
C ASN A 50 6.59 3.49 -6.72
N HIS A 51 6.54 2.32 -6.07
CA HIS A 51 5.63 1.25 -6.48
C HIS A 51 4.17 1.71 -6.48
N TRP A 52 3.73 2.39 -5.42
CA TRP A 52 2.36 2.88 -5.34
C TRP A 52 2.07 4.07 -6.26
N ARG A 53 3.08 4.88 -6.63
CA ARG A 53 2.92 5.92 -7.68
C ARG A 53 2.56 5.33 -9.04
N GLU A 54 3.01 4.12 -9.34
CA GLU A 54 2.65 3.43 -10.58
C GLU A 54 1.23 2.84 -10.53
N LEU A 55 0.75 2.47 -9.34
CA LEU A 55 -0.52 1.76 -9.14
C LEU A 55 -1.69 2.66 -8.71
N ASN A 56 -1.42 3.78 -8.03
CA ASN A 56 -2.42 4.63 -7.41
C ASN A 56 -2.27 6.09 -7.87
N LEU A 57 -3.34 6.60 -8.48
CA LEU A 57 -3.42 7.96 -9.02
C LEU A 57 -4.44 8.83 -8.26
N SER A 58 -4.87 8.40 -7.07
CA SER A 58 -5.78 9.20 -6.24
C SER A 58 -5.14 10.55 -5.88
N PRO A 59 -5.92 11.65 -5.87
CA PRO A 59 -5.35 12.98 -5.65
C PRO A 59 -4.65 13.15 -4.30
N SER A 60 -5.13 12.51 -3.24
CA SER A 60 -4.53 12.56 -1.90
C SER A 60 -3.15 11.88 -1.89
N PHE A 61 -3.07 10.67 -2.44
CA PHE A 61 -1.83 9.92 -2.54
C PHE A 61 -0.81 10.61 -3.44
N VAL A 62 -1.21 11.09 -4.62
CA VAL A 62 -0.29 11.77 -5.55
C VAL A 62 0.30 13.02 -4.92
N LYS A 63 -0.51 13.82 -4.20
CA LYS A 63 -0.02 15.00 -3.47
C LYS A 63 0.98 14.62 -2.38
N PHE A 64 0.65 13.61 -1.58
CA PHE A 64 1.54 13.06 -0.56
C PHE A 64 2.86 12.62 -1.18
N ALA A 65 2.80 11.79 -2.22
CA ALA A 65 3.97 11.23 -2.86
C ALA A 65 4.88 12.29 -3.46
N HIS A 66 4.33 13.32 -4.10
CA HIS A 66 5.15 14.44 -4.59
C HIS A 66 5.81 15.24 -3.47
N ALA A 67 5.14 15.41 -2.33
CA ALA A 67 5.68 16.17 -1.20
C ALA A 67 6.74 15.38 -0.41
N SER A 68 6.59 14.05 -0.32
CA SER A 68 7.52 13.18 0.41
C SER A 68 8.71 12.71 -0.42
N ASP A 69 8.62 12.66 -1.76
CA ASP A 69 9.64 12.16 -2.70
C ASP A 69 11.06 12.64 -2.36
N GLY A 70 11.28 13.96 -2.31
CA GLY A 70 12.59 14.54 -2.01
C GLY A 70 13.02 14.41 -0.55
N LEU A 71 12.07 14.27 0.38
CA LEU A 71 12.34 14.12 1.82
C LEU A 71 12.77 12.70 2.17
N SER A 72 12.41 11.73 1.34
CA SER A 72 12.62 10.30 1.60
C SER A 72 13.47 9.58 0.56
N ALA A 73 14.07 10.29 -0.40
CA ALA A 73 14.81 9.68 -1.52
C ALA A 73 15.99 8.77 -1.13
N SER A 74 16.40 8.77 0.16
CA SER A 74 17.37 7.84 0.74
C SER A 74 17.09 7.65 2.23
N MET A 75 17.66 6.62 2.85
CA MET A 75 17.52 6.37 4.29
C MET A 75 17.98 7.52 5.18
N PRO A 76 19.15 8.17 4.94
CA PRO A 76 19.56 9.31 5.75
C PRO A 76 18.57 10.49 5.66
N LEU A 77 18.03 10.75 4.47
CA LEU A 77 17.04 11.81 4.27
C LEU A 77 15.73 11.47 4.99
N LEU A 78 15.25 10.23 4.85
CA LEU A 78 14.05 9.77 5.54
C LEU A 78 14.18 9.92 7.05
N LEU A 79 15.30 9.48 7.63
CA LEU A 79 15.55 9.59 9.08
C LEU A 79 15.73 11.04 9.54
N HIS A 80 16.25 11.93 8.69
CA HIS A 80 16.35 13.35 9.02
C HIS A 80 14.97 14.04 9.01
N ASN A 81 14.12 13.69 8.04
CA ASN A 81 12.85 14.35 7.77
C ASN A 81 11.62 13.56 8.24
N TRP A 82 11.79 12.50 9.04
CA TRP A 82 10.72 11.55 9.36
C TRP A 82 9.46 12.21 9.91
N GLN A 83 9.60 13.26 10.73
CA GLN A 83 8.45 14.00 11.27
C GLN A 83 7.65 14.66 10.17
N ALA A 84 8.31 15.37 9.25
CA ALA A 84 7.65 16.03 8.13
C ALA A 84 6.96 15.01 7.21
N VAL A 85 7.58 13.85 6.99
CA VAL A 85 6.97 12.76 6.21
C VAL A 85 5.73 12.20 6.91
N VAL A 86 5.77 12.01 8.23
CA VAL A 86 4.62 11.55 9.03
C VAL A 86 3.50 12.59 9.04
N ASP A 87 3.81 13.88 9.16
CA ASP A 87 2.81 14.94 9.13
C ASP A 87 2.10 14.98 7.77
N LEU A 88 2.86 14.92 6.67
CA LEU A 88 2.31 14.82 5.31
C LEU A 88 1.43 13.57 5.15
N TRP A 89 1.83 12.45 5.74
CA TRP A 89 1.07 11.21 5.69
C TRP A 89 -0.26 11.31 6.45
N LEU A 90 -0.25 11.90 7.65
CA LEU A 90 -1.45 12.13 8.44
C LEU A 90 -2.44 13.08 7.73
N ASP A 91 -1.93 14.16 7.13
CA ASP A 91 -2.75 15.08 6.33
C ASP A 91 -3.36 14.39 5.11
N ALA A 92 -2.59 13.52 4.45
CA ALA A 92 -3.07 12.72 3.33
C ALA A 92 -4.16 11.74 3.76
N LEU A 93 -4.01 11.07 4.90
CA LEU A 93 -5.02 10.16 5.47
C LEU A 93 -6.34 10.85 5.77
N VAL A 94 -6.31 12.08 6.29
CA VAL A 94 -7.53 12.87 6.58
C VAL A 94 -8.28 13.23 5.30
N SER A 95 -7.56 13.43 4.20
CA SER A 95 -8.13 13.89 2.91
C SER A 95 -8.38 12.76 1.90
N ALA A 96 -8.00 11.51 2.22
CA ALA A 96 -8.06 10.41 1.29
C ALA A 96 -9.46 9.84 1.10
N ASP A 97 -9.76 9.49 -0.14
CA ASP A 97 -10.86 8.62 -0.53
C ASP A 97 -10.48 7.14 -0.33
N ASP A 98 -11.47 6.24 -0.50
CA ASP A 98 -11.28 4.79 -0.36
C ASP A 98 -10.16 4.27 -1.27
N GLU A 99 -10.01 4.85 -2.48
CA GLU A 99 -8.96 4.51 -3.42
C GLU A 99 -7.57 4.92 -2.92
N GLY A 100 -7.41 6.12 -2.35
CA GLY A 100 -6.12 6.60 -1.83
C GLY A 100 -5.68 5.91 -0.54
N LEU A 101 -6.64 5.54 0.32
CA LEU A 101 -6.37 4.89 1.61
C LEU A 101 -5.56 3.59 1.45
N LYS A 102 -5.81 2.81 0.39
CA LYS A 102 -5.09 1.55 0.18
C LYS A 102 -3.58 1.76 0.04
N ALA A 103 -3.15 2.76 -0.71
CA ALA A 103 -1.72 3.03 -0.91
C ALA A 103 -1.08 3.74 0.29
N LEU A 104 -1.86 4.49 1.07
CA LEU A 104 -1.36 5.16 2.27
C LEU A 104 -1.16 4.21 3.46
N LEU A 105 -1.80 3.04 3.47
CA LEU A 105 -1.73 2.08 4.57
C LEU A 105 -0.78 0.89 4.33
N GLU A 106 -0.17 0.83 3.15
CA GLU A 106 0.73 -0.25 2.69
C GLU A 106 2.16 0.26 2.54
#